data_AF-A0A090D345-F1
#
_entry.id   AF-A0A090D345-F1
#
_cell.length_a   1.000
_cell.length_b   1.000
_cell.length_c   1.000
_cell.angle_alpha   90.00
_cell.angle_beta   90.00
_cell.angle_gamma   90.00
#
_symmetry.space_group_name_H-M   'P 1'
#
loop_
_entity.id
_entity.type
_entity.pdbx_description
1 polymer ?
#
loop_
_entity_poly.entity_id
_entity_poly.type
_entity_poly.pdbx_seq_one_letter_code
_entity_poly.pdbx_strand_id
1 'polypeptide(L)'
;MTVELKTAFANVSSFEEWFTLLKEVKEEVSFFGTQYLYVVGYKGTMDIHAASRISASLINKNFEFTMKERLVGKTVVHLTDELYKDNDKRMRSKNFITKIICFIRSIFTLLGMMIRNDKGERFKWEMDSNKNFHLYYTKTQYTKLWGKLPDLEPIKTDPDRWYSNEYYSQGF
;
A
#
# COMPACT_ATOMS: atom_id res chain seq x y z
N MET A 1 -1.20 -18.98 22.18
CA MET A 1 -0.10 -17.99 22.22
C MET A 1 -0.48 -16.88 21.25
N THR A 2 -0.75 -15.67 21.74
CA THR A 2 -1.21 -14.56 20.90
C THR A 2 -0.01 -13.97 20.17
N VAL A 3 -0.05 -13.91 18.84
CA VAL A 3 1.05 -13.37 18.01
C VAL A 3 0.98 -11.83 18.05
N GLU A 4 2.13 -11.17 18.19
CA GLU A 4 2.23 -9.71 18.09
C GLU A 4 2.02 -9.28 16.61
N LEU A 5 1.12 -8.32 16.38
CA LEU A 5 0.77 -7.86 15.03
C LEU A 5 2.00 -7.33 14.27
N LYS A 6 2.88 -6.61 14.98
CA LYS A 6 4.13 -6.09 14.42
C LYS A 6 5.02 -7.21 13.88
N THR A 7 5.11 -8.33 14.60
CA THR A 7 5.89 -9.50 14.17
C THR A 7 5.24 -10.16 12.96
N ALA A 8 3.91 -10.30 12.96
CA ALA A 8 3.19 -10.83 11.82
C ALA A 8 3.43 -9.99 10.55
N PHE A 9 3.35 -8.65 10.67
CA PHE A 9 3.62 -7.70 9.59
C PHE A 9 5.06 -7.78 9.08
N ALA A 10 6.04 -7.91 9.98
CA ALA A 10 7.45 -8.00 9.63
C ALA A 10 7.83 -9.31 8.92
N ASN A 11 7.08 -10.39 9.15
CA ASN A 11 7.34 -11.70 8.57
C ASN A 11 6.69 -11.92 7.19
N VAL A 12 5.89 -10.96 6.72
CA VAL A 12 5.27 -11.02 5.39
C VAL A 12 6.35 -11.02 4.32
N SER A 13 6.36 -12.05 3.48
CA SER A 13 7.39 -12.25 2.45
C SER A 13 6.84 -12.28 1.02
N SER A 14 5.53 -12.45 0.86
CA SER A 14 4.85 -12.52 -0.44
C SER A 14 3.51 -11.77 -0.44
N PHE A 15 2.98 -11.47 -1.63
CA PHE A 15 1.65 -10.88 -1.77
C PHE A 15 0.53 -11.80 -1.27
N GLU A 16 0.67 -13.13 -1.33
CA GLU A 16 -0.34 -14.08 -0.86
C GLU A 16 -0.46 -14.09 0.66
N GLU A 17 0.68 -14.14 1.34
CA GLU A 17 0.74 -13.98 2.81
C GLU A 17 0.18 -12.63 3.21
N TRP A 18 0.59 -11.58 2.49
CA TRP A 18 0.14 -10.23 2.80
C TRP A 18 -1.35 -10.07 2.63
N PHE A 19 -1.90 -10.56 1.52
CA PHE A 19 -3.33 -10.54 1.23
C PHE A 19 -4.15 -11.26 2.30
N THR A 20 -3.68 -12.44 2.73
CA THR A 20 -4.35 -13.24 3.77
C THR A 20 -4.47 -12.45 5.07
N LEU A 21 -3.39 -11.76 5.47
CA LEU A 21 -3.39 -10.95 6.69
C LEU A 21 -4.18 -9.65 6.51
N LEU A 22 -4.01 -8.95 5.39
CA LEU A 22 -4.57 -7.63 5.12
C LEU A 22 -6.10 -7.63 5.09
N LYS A 23 -6.75 -8.72 4.66
CA LYS A 23 -8.21 -8.85 4.71
C LYS A 23 -8.79 -8.73 6.12
N GLU A 24 -8.04 -9.17 7.12
CA GLU A 24 -8.47 -9.16 8.52
C GLU A 24 -8.08 -7.86 9.24
N VAL A 25 -7.29 -7.00 8.57
CA VAL A 25 -6.85 -5.71 9.11
C VAL A 25 -8.00 -4.73 9.12
N LYS A 26 -8.15 -4.05 10.26
CA LYS A 26 -9.11 -2.97 10.47
C LYS A 26 -8.37 -1.71 10.86
N GLU A 27 -8.92 -0.57 10.44
CA GLU A 27 -8.47 0.76 10.88
C GLU A 27 -9.31 1.25 12.07
N GLU A 28 -8.72 2.07 12.93
CA GLU A 28 -9.43 2.86 13.93
C GLU A 28 -8.74 4.19 14.21
N VAL A 29 -9.51 5.14 14.77
CA VAL A 29 -9.03 6.43 15.24
C VAL A 29 -9.33 6.56 16.73
N SER A 30 -8.28 6.67 17.54
CA SER A 30 -8.42 6.86 18.99
C SER A 30 -9.09 8.19 19.32
N PHE A 31 -9.60 8.32 20.54
CA PHE A 31 -10.15 9.59 21.04
C PHE A 31 -9.15 10.76 20.93
N PHE A 32 -7.85 10.46 21.12
CA PHE A 32 -6.75 11.42 21.00
C PHE A 32 -6.21 11.57 19.56
N GLY A 33 -6.92 11.03 18.57
CA GLY A 33 -6.59 11.22 17.16
C GLY A 33 -5.42 10.39 16.64
N THR A 34 -5.03 9.33 17.36
CA THR A 34 -4.07 8.35 16.85
C THR A 34 -4.79 7.46 15.84
N GLN A 35 -4.27 7.37 14.63
CA GLN A 35 -4.77 6.47 13.58
C GLN A 35 -3.93 5.21 13.58
N TYR A 36 -4.56 4.04 13.65
CA TYR A 36 -3.85 2.78 13.77
C TYR A 36 -4.62 1.62 13.12
N LEU A 37 -3.88 0.55 12.87
CA LEU A 37 -4.34 -0.73 12.36
C LEU A 37 -4.35 -1.76 13.48
N TYR A 38 -5.33 -2.64 13.47
CA TYR A 38 -5.43 -3.79 14.36
C TYR A 38 -6.02 -5.00 13.63
N VAL A 39 -5.78 -6.19 14.17
CA VAL A 39 -6.35 -7.46 13.68
C VAL A 39 -6.90 -8.23 14.87
N VAL A 40 -8.14 -8.72 14.76
CA VAL A 40 -8.75 -9.50 15.85
C VAL A 40 -7.95 -10.79 16.06
N GLY A 41 -7.60 -11.09 17.32
CA GLY A 41 -6.79 -12.25 17.67
C GLY A 41 -5.27 -12.00 17.65
N TYR A 42 -4.82 -10.82 17.22
CA TYR A 42 -3.43 -10.38 17.37
C TYR A 42 -3.27 -9.41 18.54
N LYS A 43 -2.08 -9.36 19.12
CA LYS A 43 -1.73 -8.39 20.16
C LYS A 43 -1.09 -7.15 19.53
N GLY A 44 -1.42 -5.98 20.09
CA GLY A 44 -0.86 -4.70 19.68
C GLY A 44 -1.58 -4.05 18.51
N THR A 45 -1.03 -2.92 18.07
CA THR A 45 -1.51 -2.13 16.93
C THR A 45 -0.33 -1.67 16.10
N MET A 46 -0.58 -1.29 14.86
CA MET A 46 0.40 -0.69 13.95
C MET A 46 -0.08 0.70 13.55
N ASP A 47 0.79 1.62 13.17
CA ASP A 47 0.33 2.89 12.60
C ASP A 47 -0.39 2.68 11.26
N ILE A 48 -1.27 3.60 10.91
CA ILE A 48 -2.13 3.54 9.72
C ILE A 48 -1.35 3.33 8.41
N HIS A 49 -0.08 3.75 8.35
CA HIS A 49 0.76 3.68 7.15
C HIS A 49 1.53 2.35 7.02
N ALA A 50 1.46 1.47 8.02
CA ALA A 50 2.16 0.20 7.99
C ALA A 50 1.76 -0.67 6.79
N ALA A 51 0.46 -0.67 6.42
CA ALA A 51 -0.02 -1.44 5.29
C ALA A 51 0.60 -0.97 3.95
N SER A 52 0.68 0.33 3.71
CA SER A 52 1.32 0.87 2.51
C SER A 52 2.83 0.60 2.48
N ARG A 53 3.51 0.63 3.63
CA ARG A 53 4.95 0.32 3.70
C ARG A 53 5.25 -1.13 3.33
N ILE A 54 4.44 -2.08 3.82
CA ILE A 54 4.60 -3.51 3.49
C ILE A 54 4.37 -3.73 2.00
N SER A 55 3.26 -3.19 1.47
CA SER A 55 2.95 -3.28 0.04
C SER A 55 4.08 -2.71 -0.82
N ALA A 56 4.58 -1.51 -0.50
CA ALA A 56 5.71 -0.90 -1.21
C ALA A 56 7.01 -1.73 -1.08
N SER A 57 7.27 -2.32 0.09
CA SER A 57 8.43 -3.19 0.29
C SER A 57 8.38 -4.44 -0.58
N LEU A 58 7.21 -5.09 -0.69
CA LEU A 58 7.02 -6.25 -1.57
C LEU A 58 7.22 -5.88 -3.04
N ILE A 59 6.68 -4.74 -3.48
CA ILE A 59 6.83 -4.24 -4.86
C ILE A 59 8.31 -4.01 -5.20
N ASN A 60 9.08 -3.41 -4.27
CA ASN A 60 10.45 -3.00 -4.54
C ASN A 60 11.49 -4.12 -4.36
N LYS A 61 11.14 -5.24 -3.71
CA LYS A 61 12.11 -6.31 -3.41
C LYS A 61 12.54 -7.10 -4.64
N ASN A 62 11.61 -7.43 -5.54
CA ASN A 62 11.90 -8.14 -6.79
C ASN A 62 10.77 -7.90 -7.80
N PHE A 63 11.05 -7.18 -8.89
CA PHE A 63 10.04 -6.74 -9.86
C PHE A 63 9.77 -7.77 -10.99
N GLU A 64 9.94 -9.07 -10.74
CA GLU A 64 9.59 -10.13 -11.68
C GLU A 64 8.37 -10.93 -11.21
N PHE A 65 7.22 -10.25 -11.10
CA PHE A 65 5.99 -10.88 -10.63
C PHE A 65 5.36 -11.81 -11.68
N THR A 66 4.93 -12.98 -11.22
CA THR A 66 4.04 -13.88 -11.96
C THR A 66 2.65 -13.26 -12.13
N MET A 67 1.85 -13.79 -13.06
CA MET A 67 0.46 -13.32 -13.25
C MET A 67 -0.39 -13.46 -11.99
N LYS A 68 -0.19 -14.56 -11.23
CA LYS A 68 -0.88 -14.79 -9.96
C LYS A 68 -0.53 -13.72 -8.92
N GLU A 69 0.76 -13.41 -8.76
CA GLU A 69 1.22 -12.36 -7.84
C GLU A 69 0.71 -10.97 -8.24
N ARG A 70 0.61 -10.68 -9.55
CA ARG A 70 0.03 -9.42 -10.06
C ARG A 70 -1.44 -9.29 -9.71
N LEU A 71 -2.22 -10.35 -9.88
CA LEU A 71 -3.64 -10.38 -9.52
C LEU A 71 -3.85 -10.16 -8.02
N VAL A 72 -3.14 -10.93 -7.18
CA VAL A 72 -3.21 -10.79 -5.72
C VAL A 72 -2.71 -9.41 -5.28
N GLY A 73 -1.62 -8.95 -5.88
CA GLY A 73 -1.02 -7.64 -5.65
C GLY A 73 -1.95 -6.47 -5.98
N LYS A 74 -2.70 -6.57 -7.09
CA LYS A 74 -3.75 -5.59 -7.44
C LYS A 74 -4.82 -5.52 -6.34
N THR A 75 -5.24 -6.66 -5.79
CA THR A 75 -6.20 -6.68 -4.69
C THR A 75 -5.61 -6.11 -3.40
N VAL A 76 -4.34 -6.40 -3.09
CA VAL A 76 -3.63 -5.80 -1.95
C VAL A 76 -3.59 -4.27 -2.03
N VAL A 77 -3.29 -3.72 -3.21
CA VAL A 77 -3.31 -2.27 -3.44
C VAL A 77 -4.71 -1.71 -3.15
N HIS A 78 -5.75 -2.37 -3.65
CA HIS A 78 -7.13 -1.97 -3.41
C HIS A 78 -7.49 -1.97 -1.92
N LEU A 79 -7.20 -3.05 -1.20
CA LEU A 79 -7.47 -3.15 0.25
C LEU A 79 -6.70 -2.08 1.05
N THR A 80 -5.47 -1.77 0.65
CA THR A 80 -4.69 -0.70 1.29
C THR A 80 -5.34 0.67 1.08
N ASP A 81 -5.90 0.94 -0.09
CA ASP A 81 -6.66 2.17 -0.35
C ASP A 81 -7.98 2.23 0.43
N GLU A 82 -8.65 1.08 0.57
CA GLU A 82 -9.88 0.98 1.36
C GLU A 82 -9.62 1.32 2.83
N LEU A 83 -8.50 0.86 3.41
CA LEU A 83 -8.12 1.25 4.77
C LEU A 83 -8.00 2.76 4.94
N TYR A 84 -7.39 3.47 3.98
CA TYR A 84 -7.31 4.95 4.05
C TYR A 84 -8.69 5.60 3.87
N LYS A 85 -9.50 5.11 2.93
CA LYS A 85 -10.85 5.64 2.69
C LYS A 85 -11.74 5.47 3.92
N ASP A 86 -11.68 4.32 4.57
CA ASP A 86 -12.47 4.03 5.75
C ASP A 86 -11.98 4.83 6.95
N ASN A 87 -10.66 5.01 7.09
CA ASN A 87 -10.10 5.92 8.09
C ASN A 87 -10.57 7.36 7.90
N ASP A 88 -10.62 7.87 6.66
CA ASP A 88 -11.15 9.20 6.37
C ASP A 88 -12.64 9.32 6.69
N LYS A 89 -13.44 8.29 6.39
CA LYS A 89 -14.87 8.26 6.75
C LYS A 89 -15.02 8.29 8.28
N ARG A 90 -14.24 7.47 8.99
CA ARG A 90 -14.27 7.39 10.45
C ARG A 90 -13.83 8.69 11.11
N MET A 91 -12.77 9.31 10.62
CA MET A 91 -12.32 10.63 11.08
C MET A 91 -13.42 11.68 10.92
N ARG A 92 -14.13 11.66 9.78
CA ARG A 92 -15.27 12.57 9.53
C ARG A 92 -16.44 12.34 10.49
N SER A 93 -16.66 11.10 10.94
CA SER A 93 -17.72 10.77 11.90
C SER A 93 -17.36 11.02 13.37
N LYS A 94 -16.10 11.33 13.71
CA LYS A 94 -15.71 11.67 15.08
C LYS A 94 -16.29 13.02 15.52
N ASN A 95 -16.41 13.18 16.85
CA ASN A 95 -16.88 14.41 17.46
C ASN A 95 -15.88 15.57 17.27
N PHE A 96 -16.35 16.80 17.52
CA PHE A 96 -15.57 18.02 17.33
C PHE A 96 -14.30 18.08 18.19
N ILE A 97 -14.33 17.55 19.41
CA ILE A 97 -13.16 17.52 20.32
C ILE A 97 -12.05 16.66 19.71
N THR A 98 -12.37 15.43 19.30
CA THR A 98 -11.43 14.55 18.61
C THR A 98 -10.89 15.20 17.34
N LYS A 99 -11.73 15.88 16.56
CA LYS A 99 -11.30 16.61 15.36
C LYS A 99 -10.32 17.74 15.67
N ILE A 100 -10.53 18.52 16.74
CA ILE A 100 -9.57 19.55 17.17
C ILE A 100 -8.25 18.91 17.57
N ILE A 101 -8.28 17.84 18.37
CA ILE A 101 -7.07 17.14 18.80
C ILE A 101 -6.30 16.61 17.57
N CYS A 102 -7.01 16.00 16.61
CA CYS A 102 -6.44 15.56 15.34
C CYS A 102 -5.83 16.73 14.55
N PHE A 103 -6.52 17.87 14.47
CA PHE A 103 -6.04 19.05 13.77
C PHE A 103 -4.73 19.58 14.38
N ILE A 104 -4.68 19.73 15.71
CA ILE A 104 -3.47 20.14 16.42
C ILE A 104 -2.31 19.17 16.13
N ARG A 105 -2.57 17.86 16.19
CA ARG A 105 -1.56 16.84 15.86
C ARG A 105 -1.09 16.97 14.41
N SER A 106 -2.01 17.17 13.45
CA SER A 106 -1.66 17.33 12.04
C SER A 106 -0.79 18.56 11.78
N ILE A 107 -0.95 19.66 12.52
CA ILE A 107 -0.08 20.83 12.44
C ILE A 107 1.35 20.44 12.82
N PHE A 108 1.53 19.76 13.96
CA PHE A 108 2.85 19.31 14.40
C PHE A 108 3.47 18.30 13.42
N THR A 109 2.67 17.39 12.86
CA THR A 109 3.14 16.45 11.83
C THR A 109 3.54 17.18 10.55
N LEU A 110 2.76 18.17 10.09
CA LEU A 110 3.05 18.96 8.91
C LEU A 110 4.32 19.80 9.06
N LEU A 111 4.50 20.46 10.22
CA LEU A 111 5.74 21.14 10.56
C LEU A 111 6.93 20.17 10.54
N GLY A 112 6.77 18.99 11.16
CA GLY A 112 7.80 17.96 11.15
C GLY A 112 8.15 17.46 9.75
N MET A 113 7.17 17.33 8.85
CA MET A 113 7.37 16.94 7.45
C MET A 113 8.07 18.05 6.65
N MET A 114 7.68 19.31 6.83
CA MET A 114 8.34 20.46 6.19
C MET A 114 9.82 20.55 6.60
N ILE A 115 10.13 20.42 7.89
CA ILE A 115 11.51 20.43 8.39
C ILE A 115 12.34 19.29 7.78
N ARG A 116 11.72 18.13 7.53
CA ARG A 116 12.38 16.93 6.99
C ARG A 116 12.36 16.85 5.46
N ASN A 117 11.70 17.79 4.78
CA ASN A 117 11.39 17.71 3.34
C ASN A 117 10.77 16.36 2.93
N ASP A 118 9.91 15.80 3.79
CA ASP A 118 9.32 14.48 3.60
C ASP A 118 7.87 14.59 3.09
N LYS A 119 7.60 14.00 1.94
CA LYS A 119 6.23 13.86 1.41
C LYS A 119 5.61 12.68 2.17
N GLY A 120 4.71 12.95 3.12
CA GLY A 120 4.16 11.94 4.05
C GLY A 120 3.75 10.62 3.39
N GLU A 121 3.78 9.52 4.15
CA GLU A 121 3.70 8.15 3.61
C GLU A 121 2.44 7.87 2.79
N ARG A 122 1.30 8.45 3.18
CA ARG A 122 0.07 8.38 2.38
C ARG A 122 0.22 9.06 1.02
N PHE A 123 0.84 10.25 0.98
CA PHE A 123 1.07 10.96 -0.28
C PHE A 123 2.01 10.16 -1.18
N LYS A 124 3.08 9.57 -0.62
CA LYS A 124 3.95 8.64 -1.37
C LYS A 124 3.11 7.49 -1.92
N TRP A 125 2.33 6.81 -1.09
CA TRP A 125 1.49 5.70 -1.53
C TRP A 125 0.52 6.07 -2.66
N GLU A 126 -0.19 7.18 -2.53
CA GLU A 126 -1.22 7.60 -3.50
C GLU A 126 -0.62 8.09 -4.82
N MET A 127 0.55 8.72 -4.79
CA MET A 127 1.18 9.34 -5.96
C MET A 127 2.28 8.48 -6.60
N ASP A 128 2.71 7.39 -5.95
CA ASP A 128 3.75 6.52 -6.47
C ASP A 128 3.22 5.64 -7.60
N SER A 129 3.90 5.71 -8.75
CA SER A 129 3.69 4.84 -9.90
C SER A 129 3.73 3.34 -9.56
N ASN A 130 4.45 2.96 -8.50
CA ASN A 130 4.53 1.60 -7.98
C ASN A 130 3.15 1.03 -7.61
N LYS A 131 2.18 1.87 -7.27
CA LYS A 131 0.81 1.41 -7.00
C LYS A 131 0.17 0.67 -8.18
N ASN A 132 0.59 1.01 -9.40
CA ASN A 132 0.15 0.38 -10.64
C ASN A 132 1.09 -0.75 -11.11
N PHE A 133 2.00 -1.25 -10.25
CA PHE A 133 3.03 -2.23 -10.63
C PHE A 133 2.49 -3.47 -11.38
N HIS A 134 1.27 -3.89 -11.06
CA HIS A 134 0.63 -5.05 -11.67
C HIS A 134 0.48 -4.92 -13.20
N LEU A 135 0.47 -3.69 -13.74
CA LEU A 135 0.40 -3.37 -15.17
C LEU A 135 1.78 -3.34 -15.87
N TYR A 136 2.88 -3.44 -15.13
CA TYR A 136 4.23 -3.26 -15.66
C TYR A 136 5.04 -4.55 -15.64
N TYR A 137 5.74 -4.83 -16.72
CA TYR A 137 6.57 -6.03 -16.89
C TYR A 137 8.03 -5.63 -17.08
N THR A 138 8.96 -6.47 -16.64
CA THR A 138 10.35 -6.31 -17.07
C THR A 138 10.45 -6.53 -18.58
N LYS A 139 11.49 -5.99 -19.22
CA LYS A 139 11.69 -6.21 -20.67
C LYS A 139 11.73 -7.71 -21.01
N THR A 140 12.39 -8.49 -20.15
CA THR A 140 12.50 -9.95 -20.27
C THR A 140 11.14 -10.63 -20.18
N GLN A 141 10.33 -10.29 -19.16
CA GLN A 141 8.98 -10.83 -19.01
C GLN A 141 8.09 -10.46 -20.20
N TYR A 142 8.15 -9.21 -20.65
CA TYR A 142 7.34 -8.73 -21.76
C TYR A 142 7.66 -9.49 -23.05
N THR A 143 8.95 -9.57 -23.39
CA THR A 143 9.40 -10.28 -24.59
C THR A 143 9.03 -11.77 -24.53
N LYS A 144 9.13 -12.40 -23.35
CA LYS A 144 8.76 -13.80 -23.16
C LYS A 144 7.26 -14.06 -23.36
N LEU A 145 6.40 -13.15 -22.90
CA LEU A 145 4.94 -13.29 -22.98
C LEU A 145 4.39 -12.98 -24.37
N TRP A 146 4.93 -11.96 -25.03
CA TRP A 146 4.36 -11.41 -26.26
C TRP A 146 5.22 -11.61 -27.51
N GLY A 147 6.44 -12.13 -27.38
CA GLY A 147 7.34 -12.37 -28.51
C GLY A 147 7.81 -11.11 -29.24
N LYS A 148 7.56 -9.92 -28.67
CA LYS A 148 7.91 -8.61 -29.23
C LYS A 148 8.45 -7.69 -28.14
N LEU A 149 9.14 -6.64 -28.55
CA LEU A 149 9.50 -5.54 -27.66
C LEU A 149 8.26 -4.66 -27.37
N PRO A 150 8.23 -3.95 -26.24
CA PRO A 150 7.13 -3.05 -25.93
C PRO A 150 7.15 -1.83 -26.85
N ASP A 151 5.97 -1.41 -27.31
CA ASP A 151 5.81 -0.28 -28.25
C ASP A 151 5.97 1.10 -27.57
N LEU A 152 5.73 1.16 -26.25
CA LEU A 152 5.81 2.38 -25.44
C LEU A 152 7.12 2.44 -24.67
N GLU A 153 7.71 3.62 -24.51
CA GLU A 153 8.88 3.83 -23.65
C GLU A 153 8.64 3.36 -22.20
N PRO A 154 9.67 2.88 -21.50
CA PRO A 154 9.55 2.46 -20.11
C PRO A 154 9.28 3.66 -19.19
N ILE A 155 8.88 3.41 -17.95
CA ILE A 155 8.70 4.49 -16.97
C ILE A 155 10.02 5.25 -16.80
N LYS A 156 10.02 6.58 -16.95
CA LYS A 156 11.23 7.41 -16.80
C LYS A 156 11.97 7.20 -15.47
N THR A 157 11.22 6.91 -14.41
CA THR A 157 11.77 6.69 -13.07
C THR A 157 12.26 5.25 -12.83
N ASP A 158 11.87 4.31 -13.69
CA ASP A 158 12.35 2.92 -13.64
C ASP A 158 12.40 2.33 -15.07
N PRO A 159 13.55 2.43 -15.75
CA PRO A 159 13.69 2.14 -17.17
C PRO A 159 13.56 0.65 -17.53
N ASP A 160 13.48 -0.26 -16.54
CA ASP A 160 13.21 -1.67 -16.78
C ASP A 160 11.72 -2.01 -16.71
N ARG A 161 10.84 -1.06 -16.38
CA ARG A 161 9.40 -1.30 -16.24
C ARG A 161 8.63 -0.82 -17.45
N TRP A 162 8.07 -1.78 -18.18
CA TRP A 162 7.34 -1.56 -19.41
C TRP A 162 5.85 -1.78 -19.21
N TYR A 163 5.06 -0.78 -19.59
CA TYR A 163 3.60 -0.84 -19.44
C TYR A 163 2.99 -1.84 -20.43
N SER A 164 1.98 -2.60 -19.98
CA SER A 164 1.19 -3.44 -20.87
C SER A 164 -0.32 -3.21 -20.67
N ASN A 165 -1.00 -2.81 -21.75
CA ASN A 165 -2.46 -2.79 -21.85
C ASN A 165 -3.05 -4.18 -22.08
N GLU A 166 -2.23 -5.16 -22.46
CA GLU A 166 -2.68 -6.51 -22.84
C GLU A 166 -3.18 -7.34 -21.64
N TYR A 167 -3.06 -6.79 -20.41
CA TYR A 167 -3.71 -7.33 -19.22
C TYR A 167 -5.24 -7.27 -19.29
N TYR A 168 -5.80 -6.25 -19.96
CA TYR A 168 -7.26 -6.05 -20.06
C TYR A 168 -7.90 -6.85 -21.20
N SER A 169 -7.12 -7.32 -22.17
CA SER A 169 -7.63 -8.11 -23.31
C SER A 169 -7.80 -9.60 -23.00
N GLN A 170 -7.31 -10.09 -21.84
CA GLN A 170 -7.38 -11.51 -21.49
C GLN A 170 -8.60 -11.93 -20.66
N GLY A 171 -9.55 -11.02 -20.38
CA GLY A 171 -10.90 -11.39 -19.89
C GLY A 171 -10.94 -12.24 -18.62
N PHE A 172 -10.31 -11.77 -17.54
CA PHE A 172 -10.39 -12.37 -16.20
C PHE A 172 -11.19 -11.49 -15.23
#